data_AF-A0A3M1FPQ2-F1
#
_entry.id   AF-A0A3M1FPQ2-F1
#
_cell.length_a   1.000
_cell.length_b   1.000
_cell.length_c   1.000
_cell.angle_alpha   90.00
_cell.angle_beta   90.00
_cell.angle_gamma   90.00
#
_symmetry.space_group_name_H-M   'P 1'
#
loop_
_entity.id
_entity.type
_entity.pdbx_description
1 polymer ?
#
loop_
_entity_poly.entity_id
_entity_poly.type
_entity_poly.pdbx_seq_one_letter_code
_entity_poly.pdbx_strand_id
1 'polypeptide(L)'
;MDQALDVDKVLREKRKQLKQIELEIKKLEKLKEKQLKETTPEILDLAREVQRLAAEHGASQEEVIDLVARVAKKKKLYKRRTKLPPKYRNPENPSQTWTGRGRTPSWVFEAAKKGISLEELLITPLDEASGAE
;
A
#
# COMPACT_ATOMS: atom_id res chain seq x y z
N MET A 1 48.16 42.09 25.66
CA MET A 1 48.08 41.20 24.49
C MET A 1 47.18 39.99 24.73
N ASP A 2 46.94 39.58 25.99
CA ASP A 2 46.25 38.31 26.31
C ASP A 2 44.73 38.30 26.06
N GLN A 3 44.03 39.43 26.31
CA GLN A 3 42.57 39.53 26.07
C GLN A 3 42.16 39.45 24.59
N ALA A 4 43.03 39.85 23.66
CA ALA A 4 42.70 39.84 22.22
C ALA A 4 42.72 38.43 21.62
N LEU A 5 43.56 37.54 22.16
CA LEU A 5 43.63 36.12 21.75
C LEU A 5 42.39 35.34 22.25
N ASP A 6 41.86 35.72 23.41
CA ASP A 6 40.64 35.12 23.97
C ASP A 6 39.39 35.50 23.18
N VAL A 7 39.27 36.77 22.77
CA VAL A 7 38.18 37.24 21.90
C VAL A 7 38.19 36.54 20.54
N ASP A 8 39.34 36.35 19.91
CA ASP A 8 39.45 35.64 18.62
C ASP A 8 39.09 34.15 18.75
N LYS A 9 39.44 33.52 19.88
CA LYS A 9 39.01 32.15 20.19
C LYS A 9 37.49 32.06 20.36
N VAL A 10 36.89 32.97 21.10
CA VAL A 10 35.44 33.04 21.28
C VAL A 10 34.73 33.30 19.95
N LEU A 11 35.23 34.23 19.13
CA LEU A 11 34.67 34.52 17.80
C LEU A 11 34.76 33.31 16.87
N ARG A 12 35.86 32.56 16.87
CA ARG A 12 35.97 31.30 16.12
C ARG A 12 34.91 30.28 16.55
N GLU A 13 34.70 30.13 17.85
CA GLU A 13 33.72 29.17 18.35
C GLU A 13 32.28 29.60 18.04
N LYS A 14 31.97 30.90 18.17
CA LYS A 14 30.67 31.47 17.76
C LYS A 14 30.42 31.30 16.26
N ARG A 15 31.45 31.47 15.41
CA ARG A 15 31.34 31.20 13.97
C ARG A 15 31.06 29.73 13.65
N LYS A 16 31.67 28.79 14.38
CA LYS A 16 31.35 27.36 14.25
C LYS A 16 29.91 27.07 14.68
N GLN A 17 29.47 27.62 15.80
CA GLN A 17 28.09 27.48 16.28
C GLN A 17 27.09 28.06 15.27
N LEU A 18 27.38 29.23 14.71
CA LEU A 18 26.56 29.85 13.68
C LEU A 18 26.43 28.94 12.45
N LYS A 19 27.56 28.41 11.95
CA LYS A 19 27.58 27.48 10.82
C LYS A 19 26.78 26.20 11.10
N GLN A 20 26.84 25.69 12.33
CA GLN A 20 26.06 24.52 12.73
C GLN A 20 24.56 24.83 12.74
N ILE A 21 24.17 25.98 13.26
CA ILE A 21 22.77 26.43 13.30
C ILE A 21 22.25 26.63 11.87
N GLU A 22 23.00 27.28 10.98
CA GLU A 22 22.63 27.45 9.57
C GLU A 22 22.40 26.10 8.87
N LEU A 23 23.25 25.12 9.16
CA LEU A 23 23.11 23.77 8.60
C LEU A 23 21.86 23.06 9.15
N GLU A 24 21.54 23.25 10.42
CA GLU A 24 20.34 22.68 11.02
C GLU A 24 19.06 23.35 10.50
N ILE A 25 19.06 24.67 10.34
CA ILE A 25 17.96 25.42 9.69
C ILE A 25 17.73 24.87 8.29
N LYS A 26 18.78 24.72 7.49
CA LYS A 26 18.66 24.18 6.12
C LYS A 26 18.06 22.76 6.10
N LYS A 27 18.39 21.91 7.08
CA LYS A 27 17.76 20.59 7.21
C LYS A 27 16.28 20.71 7.54
N LEU A 28 15.93 21.55 8.51
CA LEU A 28 14.55 21.75 8.95
C LEU A 28 13.67 22.32 7.82
N GLU A 29 14.19 23.26 7.04
CA GLU A 29 13.49 23.79 5.86
C GLU A 29 13.21 22.71 4.83
N LYS A 30 14.20 21.86 4.54
CA LYS A 30 14.03 20.72 3.62
C LYS A 30 12.99 19.72 4.12
N LEU A 31 12.96 19.46 5.42
CA LEU A 31 11.94 18.62 6.06
C LEU A 31 10.54 19.24 5.94
N LYS A 32 10.41 20.53 6.23
CA LYS A 32 9.15 21.27 6.11
C LYS A 32 8.63 21.26 4.67
N GLU A 33 9.49 21.51 3.69
CA GLU A 33 9.14 21.45 2.27
C GLU A 33 8.66 20.06 1.85
N LYS A 34 9.35 19.00 2.33
CA LYS A 34 8.92 17.63 2.07
C LYS A 34 7.55 17.34 2.66
N GLN A 35 7.31 17.72 3.93
CA GLN A 35 6.01 17.53 4.56
C GLN A 35 4.90 18.32 3.86
N LEU A 36 5.19 19.53 3.37
CA LEU A 36 4.22 20.33 2.61
C LEU A 36 3.91 19.69 1.25
N LYS A 37 4.91 19.13 0.56
CA LYS A 37 4.71 18.35 -0.68
C LYS A 37 3.89 17.09 -0.45
N GLU A 38 4.10 16.42 0.68
CA GLU A 38 3.32 15.25 1.09
C GLU A 38 1.92 15.64 1.60
N THR A 39 1.71 16.90 1.99
CA THR A 39 0.45 17.44 2.50
C THR A 39 -0.19 18.36 1.45
N THR A 40 -0.76 17.75 0.41
CA THR A 40 -1.44 18.49 -0.66
C THR A 40 -2.74 19.14 -0.14
N PRO A 41 -3.28 20.19 -0.80
CA PRO A 41 -4.55 20.80 -0.39
C PRO A 41 -5.70 19.78 -0.32
N GLU A 42 -5.70 18.77 -1.19
CA GLU A 42 -6.69 17.68 -1.18
C GLU A 42 -6.58 16.81 0.09
N ILE A 43 -5.36 16.57 0.58
CA ILE A 43 -5.13 15.83 1.83
C ILE A 43 -5.58 16.67 3.04
N LEU A 44 -5.39 17.99 2.99
CA LEU A 44 -5.88 18.90 4.03
C LEU A 44 -7.42 18.94 4.07
N ASP A 45 -8.08 19.02 2.91
CA ASP A 45 -9.53 18.99 2.82
C ASP A 45 -10.10 17.65 3.31
N LEU A 46 -9.45 16.54 2.94
CA LEU A 46 -9.80 15.23 3.46
C LEU A 46 -9.63 15.17 4.99
N ALA A 47 -8.55 15.72 5.54
CA ALA A 47 -8.33 15.75 6.99
C ALA A 47 -9.41 16.56 7.72
N ARG A 48 -9.84 17.69 7.17
CA ARG A 48 -10.95 18.50 7.71
C ARG A 48 -12.27 17.71 7.70
N GLU A 49 -12.57 17.02 6.62
CA GLU A 49 -13.78 16.21 6.50
C GLU A 49 -13.77 15.05 7.51
N VAL A 50 -12.64 14.35 7.64
CA VAL A 50 -12.46 13.29 8.64
C VAL A 50 -12.66 13.84 10.06
N GLN A 51 -12.10 15.01 10.38
CA GLN A 51 -12.27 15.63 11.69
C GLN A 51 -13.73 16.03 11.95
N ARG A 52 -14.44 16.55 10.95
CA ARG A 52 -15.86 16.88 11.05
C ARG A 52 -16.70 15.64 11.36
N LEU A 53 -16.51 14.58 10.59
CA LEU A 53 -17.23 13.32 10.77
C LEU A 53 -16.91 12.68 12.13
N ALA A 54 -15.65 12.75 12.56
CA ALA A 54 -15.25 12.27 13.88
C ALA A 54 -16.01 13.02 15.00
N ALA A 55 -16.06 14.35 14.93
CA ALA A 55 -16.79 15.17 15.89
C ALA A 55 -18.30 14.89 15.90
N GLU A 56 -18.92 14.72 14.73
CA GLU A 56 -20.35 14.37 14.60
C GLU A 56 -20.69 13.04 15.30
N HIS A 57 -19.74 12.10 15.28
CA HIS A 57 -19.90 10.78 15.87
C HIS A 57 -19.28 10.66 17.27
N GLY A 58 -18.79 11.76 17.85
CA GLY A 58 -18.13 11.78 19.16
C GLY A 58 -16.85 10.96 19.23
N ALA A 59 -16.21 10.70 18.10
CA ALA A 59 -14.96 9.95 18.02
C ALA A 59 -13.74 10.85 18.24
N SER A 60 -12.81 10.40 19.07
CA SER A 60 -11.51 11.03 19.25
C SER A 60 -10.60 10.82 18.03
N GLN A 61 -9.58 11.67 17.90
CA GLN A 61 -8.59 11.55 16.84
C GLN A 61 -7.86 10.21 16.91
N GLU A 62 -7.56 9.73 18.11
CA GLU A 62 -6.91 8.45 18.36
C GLU A 62 -7.74 7.26 17.86
N GLU A 63 -9.06 7.28 18.10
CA GLU A 63 -9.98 6.25 17.64
C GLU A 63 -10.07 6.20 16.11
N VAL A 64 -10.11 7.36 15.46
CA VAL A 64 -10.11 7.45 14.00
C VAL A 64 -8.81 6.88 13.41
N ILE A 65 -7.66 7.22 13.99
CA ILE A 65 -6.36 6.70 13.55
C ILE A 65 -6.29 5.17 13.69
N ASP A 66 -6.73 4.63 14.83
CA ASP A 66 -6.75 3.19 15.07
C ASP A 66 -7.71 2.47 14.11
N LEU A 67 -8.89 3.03 13.87
CA LEU A 67 -9.86 2.49 12.91
C LEU A 67 -9.28 2.42 11.50
N VAL A 68 -8.67 3.52 11.02
CA VAL A 68 -8.01 3.57 9.71
C VAL A 68 -6.90 2.51 9.61
N ALA A 69 -6.10 2.33 10.66
CA ALA A 69 -5.05 1.31 10.71
C ALA A 69 -5.61 -0.12 10.64
N ARG A 70 -6.72 -0.40 11.33
CA ARG A 70 -7.42 -1.70 11.29
C ARG A 70 -7.97 -2.01 9.90
N VAL A 71 -8.61 -1.03 9.25
CA VAL A 71 -9.14 -1.17 7.89
C VAL A 71 -8.03 -1.44 6.88
N ALA A 72 -6.91 -0.71 6.98
CA ALA A 72 -5.74 -0.92 6.12
C ALA A 72 -5.14 -2.32 6.26
N LYS A 73 -5.02 -2.85 7.50
CA LYS A 73 -4.56 -4.22 7.76
C LYS A 73 -5.50 -5.27 7.16
N LYS A 74 -6.82 -5.09 7.30
CA LYS A 74 -7.83 -6.01 6.74
C LYS A 74 -7.76 -6.05 5.20
N LYS A 75 -7.55 -4.91 4.53
CA LYS A 75 -7.37 -4.83 3.07
C LYS A 75 -6.11 -5.58 2.60
N LYS A 76 -5.00 -5.50 3.34
CA LYS A 76 -3.78 -6.29 3.08
C LYS A 76 -4.04 -7.79 3.18
N LEU A 77 -4.82 -8.23 4.17
CA LEU A 77 -5.16 -9.64 4.34
C LEU A 77 -6.01 -10.19 3.18
N TYR A 78 -6.99 -9.41 2.70
CA TYR A 78 -7.80 -9.79 1.54
C TYR A 78 -6.99 -9.87 0.23
N LYS A 79 -6.06 -8.93 0.01
CA LYS A 79 -5.14 -8.99 -1.14
C LYS A 79 -4.17 -10.18 -1.09
N ARG A 80 -3.88 -10.70 0.11
CA ARG A 80 -2.97 -11.84 0.32
C ARG A 80 -3.64 -13.21 0.19
N ARG A 81 -4.95 -13.30 -0.07
CA ARG A 81 -5.56 -14.55 -0.54
C ARG A 81 -5.04 -14.78 -1.96
N THR A 82 -3.96 -15.56 -2.06
CA THR A 82 -3.35 -15.99 -3.31
C THR A 82 -4.45 -16.54 -4.20
N LYS A 83 -4.69 -15.89 -5.35
CA LYS A 83 -5.51 -16.48 -6.40
C LYS A 83 -4.81 -17.78 -6.77
N LEU A 84 -5.45 -18.91 -6.48
CA LEU A 84 -4.89 -20.21 -6.85
C LEU A 84 -4.91 -20.30 -8.37
N PRO A 85 -3.90 -20.96 -8.98
CA PRO A 85 -3.93 -21.22 -10.40
C PRO A 85 -5.20 -22.02 -10.75
N PRO A 86 -5.80 -21.77 -11.92
CA PRO A 86 -6.90 -22.59 -12.40
C PRO A 86 -6.43 -24.04 -12.56
N LYS A 87 -7.26 -24.99 -12.12
CA LYS A 87 -6.99 -26.43 -12.21
C LYS A 87 -7.75 -27.08 -13.37
N TYR A 88 -8.92 -26.53 -13.70
CA TYR A 88 -9.82 -27.03 -14.74
C TYR A 88 -10.17 -25.92 -15.74
N ARG A 89 -10.33 -26.27 -17.02
CA ARG A 89 -10.74 -25.37 -18.11
C ARG A 89 -11.97 -25.93 -18.82
N ASN A 90 -12.89 -25.05 -19.22
CA ASN A 90 -14.08 -25.44 -19.95
C ASN A 90 -13.73 -25.77 -21.43
N PRO A 91 -14.07 -26.96 -21.95
CA PRO A 91 -13.78 -27.35 -23.34
C PRO A 91 -14.58 -26.52 -24.37
N GLU A 92 -15.74 -25.99 -23.99
CA GLU A 92 -16.57 -25.16 -24.87
C GLU A 92 -16.15 -23.68 -24.84
N ASN A 93 -15.47 -23.25 -23.77
CA ASN A 93 -15.00 -21.88 -23.63
C ASN A 93 -13.70 -21.80 -22.80
N PRO A 94 -12.52 -21.76 -23.44
CA PRO A 94 -11.22 -21.75 -22.78
C PRO A 94 -10.98 -20.59 -21.79
N SER A 95 -11.77 -19.51 -21.90
CA SER A 95 -11.69 -18.37 -20.98
C SER A 95 -12.30 -18.68 -19.60
N GLN A 96 -13.17 -19.68 -19.52
CA GLN A 96 -13.77 -20.12 -18.26
C GLN A 96 -12.88 -21.16 -17.59
N THR A 97 -12.37 -20.82 -16.42
CA THR A 97 -11.48 -21.68 -15.65
C THR A 97 -11.94 -21.81 -14.20
N TRP A 98 -11.59 -22.93 -13.57
CA TRP A 98 -11.95 -23.21 -12.18
C TRP A 98 -10.78 -23.78 -11.42
N THR A 99 -10.54 -23.25 -10.22
CA THR A 99 -9.41 -23.64 -9.36
C THR A 99 -9.65 -24.98 -8.64
N GLY A 100 -10.84 -25.57 -8.77
CA GLY A 100 -11.25 -26.76 -8.02
C GLY A 100 -11.59 -26.49 -6.55
N ARG A 101 -11.65 -25.21 -6.14
CA ARG A 101 -12.10 -24.79 -4.81
C ARG A 101 -13.34 -23.90 -4.92
N GLY A 102 -14.24 -24.04 -3.95
CA GLY A 102 -15.47 -23.25 -3.88
C GLY A 102 -16.60 -23.79 -4.75
N ARG A 103 -17.56 -22.92 -5.10
CA ARG A 103 -18.74 -23.31 -5.88
C ARG A 103 -18.35 -23.83 -7.25
N THR A 104 -18.77 -25.06 -7.56
CA THR A 104 -18.59 -25.68 -8.87
C THR A 104 -19.36 -24.88 -9.94
N PRO A 105 -18.71 -24.45 -11.04
CA PRO A 105 -19.37 -23.77 -12.14
C PRO A 105 -20.38 -24.64 -12.88
N SER A 106 -21.40 -24.03 -13.48
CA SER A 106 -22.43 -24.75 -14.25
C SER A 106 -21.85 -25.60 -15.38
N TRP A 107 -20.82 -25.10 -16.08
CA TRP A 107 -20.19 -25.80 -17.20
C TRP A 107 -19.54 -27.13 -16.80
N VAL A 108 -19.09 -27.28 -15.55
CA VAL A 108 -18.54 -28.56 -15.06
C VAL A 108 -19.66 -29.60 -14.96
N PHE A 109 -20.85 -29.20 -14.50
CA PHE A 109 -22.02 -30.08 -14.47
C PHE A 109 -22.53 -30.40 -15.88
N GLU A 110 -22.48 -29.44 -16.80
CA GLU A 110 -22.86 -29.65 -18.20
C GLU A 110 -21.88 -30.58 -18.92
N ALA A 111 -20.57 -30.42 -18.68
CA ALA A 111 -19.55 -31.34 -19.16
C ALA A 111 -19.78 -32.77 -18.62
N ALA A 112 -20.05 -32.90 -17.32
CA ALA A 112 -20.38 -34.19 -16.71
C ALA A 112 -21.63 -34.84 -17.31
N LYS A 113 -22.69 -34.05 -17.60
CA LYS A 113 -23.88 -34.54 -18.31
C LYS A 113 -23.59 -34.98 -19.75
N LYS A 114 -22.60 -34.37 -20.40
CA LYS A 114 -22.12 -34.75 -21.73
C LYS A 114 -21.19 -35.96 -21.70
N GLY A 115 -20.92 -36.54 -20.53
CA GLY A 115 -20.05 -37.70 -20.35
C GLY A 115 -18.56 -37.37 -20.26
N ILE A 116 -18.20 -36.08 -20.20
CA ILE A 116 -16.82 -35.63 -20.04
C ILE A 116 -16.45 -35.74 -18.57
N SER A 117 -15.36 -36.44 -18.28
CA SER A 117 -14.92 -36.63 -16.90
C SER A 117 -14.19 -35.39 -16.38
N LEU A 118 -14.14 -35.22 -15.06
CA LEU A 118 -13.47 -34.06 -14.45
C LEU A 118 -11.96 -34.07 -14.74
N GLU A 119 -11.36 -35.25 -14.96
CA GLU A 119 -9.96 -35.41 -15.33
C GLU A 119 -9.65 -34.85 -16.73
N GLU A 120 -10.58 -34.97 -17.69
CA GLU A 120 -10.41 -34.41 -19.03
C GLU A 120 -10.46 -32.88 -19.05
N LEU A 121 -11.08 -32.28 -18.03
CA LEU A 121 -11.14 -30.83 -17.85
C LEU A 121 -9.85 -30.28 -17.22
N LEU A 122 -8.91 -31.12 -16.78
CA LEU A 122 -7.68 -30.69 -16.12
C LEU A 122 -6.77 -29.93 -17.07
N ILE A 123 -6.30 -28.78 -16.61
CA ILE A 123 -5.20 -28.07 -17.27
C ILE A 123 -3.93 -28.84 -16.93
N THR A 124 -3.42 -29.63 -17.87
CA THR A 124 -2.13 -30.29 -17.70
C THR A 124 -1.00 -29.26 -17.87
N PRO A 125 0.11 -29.34 -17.12
CA PRO A 125 1.22 -28.38 -17.20
C PRO A 125 1.94 -28.30 -18.57
N LEU A 126 1.53 -29.11 -19.55
CA LEU A 126 2.10 -29.14 -20.91
C LEU A 126 1.37 -28.21 -21.90
N ASP A 127 0.22 -27.63 -21.53
CA ASP A 127 -0.61 -26.79 -22.39
C ASP A 127 -0.36 -25.27 -22.23
N GLU A 128 0.47 -24.85 -21.26
CA GLU A 128 0.75 -23.43 -20.98
C GLU A 128 1.71 -22.76 -21.99
N ALA A 129 2.28 -23.48 -22.96
CA ALA A 129 3.23 -22.93 -23.93
C ALA A 129 2.59 -22.23 -25.15
N SER A 130 1.25 -22.17 -25.27
CA SER A 130 0.59 -21.70 -26.50
C SER A 130 -0.20 -20.37 -26.36
N GLY A 131 -0.08 -19.64 -25.26
CA GLY A 131 -0.97 -18.50 -24.97
C GLY A 131 -0.30 -17.19 -24.52
N ALA A 132 0.99 -17.00 -24.81
CA ALA A 132 1.67 -15.74 -24.56
C ALA A 132 2.36 -15.28 -25.85
N GLU A 133 1.59 -14.58 -26.69
CA GLU A 133 2.11 -13.63 -27.67
C GLU A 133 1.52 -12.25 -27.36
#